data_AF-A0AAP8G6R5-F1
#
_entry.id   AF-A0AAP8G6R5-F1
#
_cell.length_a   1.000
_cell.length_b   1.000
_cell.length_c   1.000
_cell.angle_alpha   90.00
_cell.angle_beta   90.00
_cell.angle_gamma   90.00
#
_symmetry.space_group_name_H-M   'P 1'
#
loop_
_entity.id
_entity.type
_entity.pdbx_description
1 polymer ?
#
loop_
_entity_poly.entity_id
_entity_poly.type
_entity_poly.pdbx_seq_one_letter_code
_entity_poly.pdbx_strand_id
1 'polypeptide(L)'
;MRNVLNSYGRAFLSQLHGRILLLSVAPFILSLVLWGGLLYVGLQPLIDSLHALFTQYDFFRTSGQVLTTFGLGVLKAVIVPLIAMFMLLPLMILTALIFMGLFAMPAIGRHIGGRHFPQLEKKHGGSLLGSVGTSLATFLLFIVAWVILLPLYAFPPAALAGQAVLWGWLTYRVMAYDAMADYASVDERHAIMRTQRWPLLAIGMVSGAAGAVPGLLWMGGAMSVVFFPFLAAFAIWLYVLIFIFTGLWFQYYCLEALSRLRGVRGMTDVAPADA
;
A
#
# COMPACT_ATOMS: atom_id res chain seq x y z
N MET A 1 17.55 -1.17 -15.01
CA MET A 1 17.75 -0.48 -13.72
C MET A 1 17.92 1.03 -13.85
N ARG A 2 18.64 1.55 -14.86
CA ARG A 2 18.78 3.02 -15.08
C ARG A 2 17.45 3.79 -15.15
N ASN A 3 16.44 3.25 -15.84
CA ASN A 3 15.10 3.86 -15.88
C ASN A 3 14.40 3.91 -14.51
N VAL A 4 14.63 2.91 -13.65
CA VAL A 4 14.05 2.83 -12.30
C VAL A 4 14.67 3.90 -11.39
N LEU A 5 15.98 4.10 -11.51
CA LEU A 5 16.71 5.11 -10.73
C LEU A 5 16.39 6.55 -11.20
N ASN A 6 16.21 6.74 -12.52
CA ASN A 6 15.82 8.03 -13.08
C ASN A 6 14.40 8.44 -12.66
N SER A 7 13.46 7.48 -12.63
CA SER A 7 12.10 7.76 -12.13
C SER A 7 12.07 7.99 -10.61
N TYR A 8 12.94 7.32 -9.84
CA TYR A 8 13.12 7.57 -8.40
C TYR A 8 13.51 9.03 -8.13
N GLY A 9 14.57 9.52 -8.79
CA GLY A 9 15.06 10.88 -8.55
C GLY A 9 14.02 11.97 -8.88
N ARG A 10 13.21 11.74 -9.92
CA ARG A 10 12.16 12.69 -10.33
C ARG A 10 10.92 12.63 -9.43
N ALA A 11 10.55 11.44 -8.96
CA ALA A 11 9.51 11.28 -7.96
C ALA A 11 9.88 12.01 -6.66
N PHE A 12 11.15 11.93 -6.25
CA PHE A 12 11.66 12.62 -5.06
C PHE A 12 11.56 14.15 -5.20
N LEU A 13 11.97 14.70 -6.35
CA LEU A 13 11.86 16.14 -6.61
C LEU A 13 10.40 16.61 -6.68
N SER A 14 9.53 15.84 -7.33
CA SER A 14 8.12 16.20 -7.50
C SER A 14 7.33 16.12 -6.18
N GLN A 15 7.74 15.25 -5.27
CA GLN A 15 7.11 15.10 -3.95
C GLN A 15 7.30 16.34 -3.06
N LEU A 16 8.35 17.14 -3.27
CA LEU A 16 8.56 18.40 -2.54
C LEU A 16 7.53 19.47 -2.91
N HIS A 17 6.70 19.24 -3.93
CA HIS A 17 5.69 20.18 -4.35
C HIS A 17 4.43 20.10 -3.47
N GLY A 18 4.18 21.16 -2.70
CA GLY A 18 3.15 21.19 -1.65
C GLY A 18 1.72 20.92 -2.13
N ARG A 19 1.41 21.18 -3.41
CA ARG A 19 0.09 20.92 -4.00
C ARG A 19 -0.20 19.42 -4.13
N ILE A 20 0.81 18.60 -4.45
CA ILE A 20 0.66 17.13 -4.50
C ILE A 20 0.48 16.59 -3.07
N LEU A 21 1.25 17.12 -2.11
CA LEU A 21 1.11 16.77 -0.69
C LEU A 21 -0.30 17.01 -0.17
N LEU A 22 -0.87 18.18 -0.46
CA LEU A 22 -2.24 18.55 -0.06
C LEU A 22 -3.31 17.66 -0.70
N LEU A 23 -3.15 17.29 -1.99
CA LEU A 23 -4.10 16.41 -2.69
C LEU A 23 -4.14 14.99 -2.10
N SER A 24 -3.04 14.54 -1.50
CA SER A 24 -2.94 13.22 -0.87
C SER A 24 -3.42 13.17 0.58
N VAL A 25 -3.76 14.31 1.17
CA VAL A 25 -4.40 14.37 2.49
C VAL A 25 -5.84 13.82 2.44
N ALA A 26 -6.52 13.95 1.29
CA ALA A 26 -7.90 13.50 1.12
C ALA A 26 -8.13 12.00 1.44
N PRO A 27 -7.42 11.03 0.83
CA PRO A 27 -7.60 9.61 1.17
C PRO A 27 -7.24 9.29 2.63
N PHE A 28 -6.31 10.05 3.23
CA PHE A 28 -5.95 9.89 4.64
C PHE A 28 -7.09 10.33 5.57
N ILE A 29 -7.64 11.53 5.37
CA ILE A 29 -8.78 12.01 6.16
C ILE A 29 -9.98 11.08 5.99
N LEU A 30 -10.25 10.63 4.77
CA LEU A 30 -11.36 9.71 4.50
C LEU A 30 -11.18 8.39 5.26
N SER A 31 -9.97 7.84 5.27
CA SER A 31 -9.63 6.64 6.04
C SER A 31 -9.80 6.88 7.55
N LEU A 32 -9.31 8.01 8.06
CA LEU A 32 -9.40 8.36 9.47
C LEU A 32 -10.87 8.50 9.93
N VAL A 33 -11.70 9.17 9.14
CA VAL A 33 -13.13 9.34 9.44
C VAL A 33 -13.85 8.00 9.38
N LEU A 34 -13.62 7.21 8.32
CA LEU A 34 -14.25 5.91 8.16
C LEU A 34 -13.87 4.95 9.30
N TRP A 35 -12.58 4.72 9.50
CA TRP A 35 -12.09 3.77 10.50
C TRP A 35 -12.24 4.29 11.92
N GLY A 36 -12.09 5.59 12.15
CA GLY A 36 -12.39 6.21 13.43
C GLY A 36 -13.84 5.98 13.83
N GLY A 37 -14.79 6.21 12.91
CA GLY A 37 -16.21 5.93 13.14
C GLY A 37 -16.49 4.44 13.35
N LEU A 38 -16.00 3.57 12.46
CA LEU A 38 -16.23 2.12 12.53
C LEU A 38 -15.63 1.49 13.80
N LEU A 39 -14.42 1.87 14.20
CA LEU A 39 -13.80 1.36 15.41
C LEU A 39 -14.50 1.90 16.66
N TYR A 40 -14.91 3.18 16.65
CA TYR A 40 -15.62 3.77 17.78
C TYR A 40 -16.93 3.04 18.08
N VAL A 41 -17.71 2.68 17.05
CA VAL A 41 -19.01 2.00 17.24
C VAL A 41 -18.91 0.48 17.24
N GLY A 42 -17.98 -0.09 16.47
CA GLY A 42 -17.97 -1.51 16.11
C GLY A 42 -16.88 -2.33 16.79
N LEU A 43 -15.85 -1.71 17.37
CA LEU A 43 -14.75 -2.46 17.99
C LEU A 43 -15.21 -3.28 19.20
N GLN A 44 -15.94 -2.64 20.12
CA GLN A 44 -16.43 -3.32 21.32
C GLN A 44 -17.43 -4.44 20.97
N PRO A 45 -18.48 -4.20 20.15
CA PRO A 45 -19.38 -5.27 19.72
C PRO A 45 -18.69 -6.43 18.99
N LEU A 46 -17.66 -6.15 18.19
CA LEU A 46 -16.88 -7.18 17.51
C LEU A 46 -16.13 -8.07 18.52
N ILE A 47 -15.46 -7.46 19.50
CA ILE A 47 -14.75 -8.18 20.55
C ILE A 47 -15.74 -9.03 21.38
N ASP A 48 -16.87 -8.46 21.76
CA ASP A 48 -17.90 -9.15 22.54
C ASP A 48 -18.48 -10.35 21.76
N SER A 49 -18.71 -10.19 20.46
CA SER A 49 -19.19 -11.26 19.58
C SER A 49 -18.17 -12.38 19.43
N LEU A 50 -16.89 -12.04 19.22
CA LEU A 50 -15.81 -13.02 19.16
C LEU A 50 -15.63 -13.74 20.51
N HIS A 51 -15.76 -13.02 21.62
CA HIS A 51 -15.70 -13.61 22.95
C HIS A 51 -16.84 -14.62 23.15
N ALA A 52 -18.07 -14.27 22.74
CA ALA A 52 -19.22 -15.17 22.81
C ALA A 52 -18.99 -16.45 21.98
N LEU A 53 -18.46 -16.33 20.76
CA LEU A 53 -18.08 -17.49 19.93
C LEU A 53 -17.00 -18.35 20.61
N PHE A 54 -15.99 -17.73 21.21
CA PHE A 54 -14.93 -18.44 21.93
C PHE A 54 -15.46 -19.20 23.14
N THR A 55 -16.44 -18.65 23.85
CA THR A 55 -17.13 -19.33 24.95
C THR A 55 -18.02 -20.46 24.46
N GLN A 56 -18.77 -20.25 23.37
CA GLN A 56 -19.71 -21.24 22.82
C GLN A 56 -19.02 -22.51 22.32
N TYR A 57 -17.86 -22.37 21.67
CA TYR A 57 -17.11 -23.49 21.08
C TYR A 57 -15.94 -23.97 21.96
N ASP A 58 -15.86 -23.54 23.22
CA ASP A 58 -14.77 -23.87 24.16
C ASP A 58 -13.35 -23.56 23.64
N PHE A 59 -13.22 -22.60 22.71
CA PHE A 59 -11.92 -22.27 22.10
C PHE A 59 -10.90 -21.75 23.11
N PHE A 60 -11.34 -21.18 24.24
CA PHE A 60 -10.45 -20.78 25.34
C PHE A 60 -9.67 -21.95 25.96
N ARG A 61 -10.25 -23.16 25.95
CA ARG A 61 -9.58 -24.35 26.47
C ARG A 61 -8.49 -24.82 25.51
N THR A 62 -8.84 -24.98 24.24
CA THR A 62 -7.93 -25.47 23.19
C THR A 62 -6.80 -24.48 22.94
N SER A 63 -7.11 -23.19 22.75
CA SER A 63 -6.08 -22.15 22.57
C SER A 63 -5.23 -21.98 23.82
N GLY A 64 -5.85 -22.00 25.01
CA GLY A 64 -5.16 -21.89 26.29
C GLY A 64 -4.11 -23.00 26.48
N GLN A 65 -4.46 -24.25 26.18
CA GLN A 65 -3.53 -25.39 26.28
C GLN A 65 -2.34 -25.21 25.34
N VAL A 66 -2.58 -24.87 24.06
CA VAL A 66 -1.50 -24.63 23.09
C VAL A 66 -0.60 -23.48 23.55
N LEU A 67 -1.18 -22.34 23.95
CA LEU A 67 -0.42 -21.18 24.41
C LEU A 67 0.43 -21.51 25.64
N THR A 68 -0.11 -22.26 26.60
CA THR A 68 0.66 -22.67 27.79
C THR A 68 1.82 -23.60 27.45
N THR A 69 1.67 -24.48 26.45
CA THR A 69 2.75 -25.35 25.99
C THR A 69 3.95 -24.56 25.45
N PHE A 70 3.70 -23.41 24.83
CA PHE A 70 4.74 -22.50 24.33
C PHE A 70 5.17 -21.42 25.35
N GLY A 71 4.69 -21.48 26.60
CA GLY A 71 5.01 -20.49 27.64
C GLY A 71 4.31 -19.12 27.47
N LEU A 72 3.31 -19.03 26.58
CA LEU A 72 2.60 -17.81 26.21
C LEU A 72 1.26 -17.64 26.96
N GLY A 73 1.17 -18.12 28.20
CA GLY A 73 -0.08 -18.11 28.98
C GLY A 73 -0.70 -16.71 29.15
N VAL A 74 0.12 -15.66 29.17
CA VAL A 74 -0.30 -14.25 29.24
C VAL A 74 -1.15 -13.84 28.03
N LEU A 75 -0.89 -14.42 26.84
CA LEU A 75 -1.64 -14.08 25.63
C LEU A 75 -3.10 -14.56 25.68
N LYS A 76 -3.44 -15.47 26.59
CA LYS A 76 -4.83 -15.96 26.74
C LYS A 76 -5.81 -14.83 27.06
N ALA A 77 -5.38 -13.82 27.83
CA ALA A 77 -6.23 -12.67 28.17
C ALA A 77 -6.47 -11.72 26.98
N VAL A 78 -5.61 -11.75 25.96
CA VAL A 78 -5.65 -10.81 24.82
C VAL A 78 -5.92 -11.49 23.48
N ILE A 79 -6.13 -12.81 23.47
CA ILE A 79 -6.30 -13.58 22.22
C ILE A 79 -7.52 -13.12 21.41
N VAL A 80 -8.63 -12.81 22.08
CA VAL A 80 -9.86 -12.35 21.41
C VAL A 80 -9.66 -10.95 20.81
N PRO A 81 -9.21 -9.91 21.57
CA PRO A 81 -8.86 -8.61 20.98
C PRO A 81 -7.81 -8.71 19.86
N LEU A 82 -6.83 -9.61 20.00
CA LEU A 82 -5.80 -9.82 18.99
C LEU A 82 -6.42 -10.35 17.70
N ILE A 83 -7.28 -11.35 17.76
CA ILE A 83 -8.00 -11.88 16.59
C ILE A 83 -8.87 -10.79 15.95
N ALA A 84 -9.59 -10.01 16.75
CA ALA A 84 -10.37 -8.87 16.25
C ALA A 84 -9.48 -7.91 15.44
N MET A 85 -8.33 -7.53 15.98
CA MET A 85 -7.36 -6.67 15.30
C MET A 85 -6.83 -7.32 14.01
N PHE A 86 -6.50 -8.61 14.04
CA PHE A 86 -6.05 -9.37 12.87
C PHE A 86 -7.12 -9.47 11.78
N MET A 87 -8.40 -9.50 12.13
CA MET A 87 -9.50 -9.46 11.16
C MET A 87 -9.66 -8.07 10.54
N LEU A 88 -9.48 -7.00 11.33
CA LEU A 88 -9.67 -5.62 10.86
C LEU A 88 -8.51 -5.15 9.98
N LEU A 89 -7.27 -5.53 10.30
CA LEU A 89 -6.06 -5.06 9.62
C LEU A 89 -6.08 -5.30 8.08
N PRO A 90 -6.46 -6.48 7.56
CA PRO A 90 -6.64 -6.70 6.13
C PRO A 90 -7.67 -5.77 5.49
N LEU A 91 -8.80 -5.52 6.16
CA LEU A 91 -9.83 -4.60 5.67
C LEU A 91 -9.30 -3.16 5.64
N MET A 92 -8.51 -2.75 6.63
CA MET A 92 -7.86 -1.43 6.65
C MET A 92 -6.90 -1.25 5.47
N ILE A 93 -6.09 -2.27 5.17
CA ILE A 93 -5.20 -2.23 4.01
C ILE A 93 -6.01 -2.14 2.71
N LEU A 94 -7.01 -3.00 2.53
CA LEU A 94 -7.83 -3.02 1.32
C LEU A 94 -8.53 -1.68 1.08
N THR A 95 -9.14 -1.10 2.12
CA THR A 95 -9.82 0.21 2.01
C THR A 95 -8.82 1.33 1.72
N ALA A 96 -7.63 1.31 2.30
CA ALA A 96 -6.57 2.27 1.99
C ALA A 96 -6.11 2.18 0.52
N LEU A 97 -5.93 0.96 -0.01
CA LEU A 97 -5.60 0.74 -1.43
C LEU A 97 -6.70 1.31 -2.35
N ILE A 98 -7.96 1.04 -2.01
CA ILE A 98 -9.11 1.57 -2.76
C ILE A 98 -9.13 3.10 -2.74
N PHE A 99 -9.02 3.74 -1.58
CA PHE A 99 -9.03 5.20 -1.49
C PHE A 99 -7.90 5.84 -2.29
N MET A 100 -6.76 5.17 -2.40
CA MET A 100 -5.66 5.67 -3.20
C MET A 100 -5.87 5.58 -4.69
N GLY A 101 -6.34 4.43 -5.17
CA GLY A 101 -6.70 4.25 -6.56
C GLY A 101 -7.80 5.22 -6.98
N LEU A 102 -8.73 5.56 -6.07
CA LEU A 102 -9.84 6.47 -6.34
C LEU A 102 -9.48 7.95 -6.28
N PHE A 103 -8.63 8.38 -5.35
CA PHE A 103 -8.39 9.81 -5.09
C PHE A 103 -6.97 10.25 -5.44
N ALA A 104 -5.94 9.54 -4.97
CA ALA A 104 -4.56 9.97 -5.12
C ALA A 104 -4.04 9.75 -6.54
N MET A 105 -4.23 8.55 -7.09
CA MET A 105 -3.67 8.19 -8.39
C MET A 105 -4.23 9.04 -9.55
N PRO A 106 -5.54 9.31 -9.64
CA PRO A 106 -6.07 10.20 -10.67
C PRO A 106 -5.55 11.63 -10.53
N ALA A 107 -5.36 12.12 -9.30
CA ALA A 107 -4.79 13.45 -9.05
C ALA A 107 -3.31 13.51 -9.50
N ILE A 108 -2.53 12.49 -9.16
CA ILE A 108 -1.13 12.34 -9.57
C ILE A 108 -1.03 12.25 -11.10
N GLY A 109 -1.86 11.43 -11.74
CA GLY A 109 -1.88 11.24 -13.19
C GLY A 109 -2.25 12.53 -13.94
N ARG A 110 -3.25 13.28 -13.47
CA ARG A 110 -3.63 14.58 -14.05
C ARG A 110 -2.51 15.62 -13.92
N HIS A 111 -1.83 15.66 -12.77
CA HIS A 111 -0.76 16.61 -12.52
C HIS A 111 0.50 16.31 -13.34
N ILE A 112 0.97 15.06 -13.34
CA ILE A 112 2.17 14.68 -14.08
C ILE A 112 1.88 14.61 -15.57
N GLY A 113 0.82 13.92 -15.98
CA GLY A 113 0.64 13.53 -17.37
C GLY A 113 0.35 14.71 -18.29
N GLY A 114 -0.30 15.78 -17.81
CA GLY A 114 -0.46 17.01 -18.58
C GLY A 114 0.84 17.81 -18.77
N ARG A 115 1.79 17.65 -17.85
CA ARG A 115 2.98 18.49 -17.75
C ARG A 115 4.24 17.84 -18.32
N HIS A 116 4.48 16.60 -17.95
CA HIS A 116 5.69 15.84 -18.28
C HIS A 116 5.49 14.91 -19.47
N PHE A 117 4.25 14.61 -19.84
CA PHE A 117 3.90 13.70 -20.93
C PHE A 117 2.80 14.27 -21.85
N PRO A 118 2.94 15.51 -22.38
CA PRO A 118 1.87 16.18 -23.13
C PRO A 118 1.48 15.47 -24.44
N GLN A 119 2.37 14.65 -25.00
CA GLN A 119 2.12 13.91 -26.25
C GLN A 119 1.41 12.57 -26.04
N LEU A 120 1.22 12.14 -24.78
CA LEU A 120 0.54 10.90 -24.46
C LEU A 120 -0.97 11.11 -24.43
N GLU A 121 -1.63 10.61 -25.46
CA GLU A 121 -3.09 10.57 -25.54
C GLU A 121 -3.69 9.71 -24.42
N LYS A 122 -4.77 10.21 -23.81
CA LYS A 122 -5.54 9.49 -22.79
C LYS A 122 -6.51 8.51 -23.45
N LYS A 123 -6.17 7.23 -23.45
CA LYS A 123 -7.03 6.17 -24.01
C LYS A 123 -8.06 5.62 -23.01
N HIS A 124 -8.02 6.03 -21.74
CA HIS A 124 -8.99 5.63 -20.70
C HIS A 124 -9.29 4.11 -20.66
N GLY A 125 -8.26 3.27 -20.82
CA GLY A 125 -8.41 1.80 -20.82
C GLY A 125 -8.57 1.18 -19.42
N GLY A 126 -8.60 2.02 -18.37
CA GLY A 126 -8.99 1.64 -17.01
C GLY A 126 -10.20 2.43 -16.54
N SER A 127 -10.80 1.96 -15.44
CA SER A 127 -11.91 2.65 -14.77
C SER A 127 -11.75 2.60 -13.26
N LEU A 128 -12.43 3.49 -12.54
CA LEU A 128 -12.44 3.48 -11.07
C LEU A 128 -12.98 2.16 -10.51
N LEU A 129 -14.05 1.63 -11.11
CA LEU A 129 -14.58 0.29 -10.79
C LEU A 129 -13.55 -0.81 -11.07
N GLY A 130 -12.78 -0.66 -12.16
CA GLY A 130 -11.69 -1.57 -12.49
C GLY A 130 -10.53 -1.51 -11.49
N SER A 131 -10.21 -0.33 -10.95
CA SER A 131 -9.22 -0.15 -9.87
C SER A 131 -9.68 -0.85 -8.58
N VAL A 132 -10.94 -0.68 -8.18
CA VAL A 132 -11.52 -1.38 -7.03
C VAL A 132 -11.51 -2.88 -7.23
N GLY A 133 -11.96 -3.36 -8.39
CA GLY A 133 -11.96 -4.79 -8.73
C GLY A 133 -10.55 -5.39 -8.77
N THR A 134 -9.57 -4.65 -9.31
CA THR A 134 -8.17 -5.07 -9.33
C THR A 134 -7.57 -5.11 -7.94
N SER A 135 -7.85 -4.10 -7.11
CA SER A 135 -7.42 -4.05 -5.71
C SER A 135 -7.98 -5.22 -4.92
N LEU A 136 -9.28 -5.48 -5.04
CA LEU A 136 -9.94 -6.59 -4.36
C LEU A 136 -9.39 -7.95 -4.82
N ALA A 137 -9.33 -8.19 -6.14
CA ALA A 137 -8.83 -9.45 -6.68
C ALA A 137 -7.36 -9.71 -6.29
N THR A 138 -6.52 -8.69 -6.40
CA THR A 138 -5.09 -8.78 -6.01
C THR A 138 -4.95 -9.00 -4.51
N PHE A 139 -5.79 -8.35 -3.70
CA PHE A 139 -5.77 -8.52 -2.25
C PHE A 139 -6.23 -9.92 -1.81
N LEU A 140 -7.24 -10.49 -2.45
CA LEU A 140 -7.66 -11.87 -2.21
C LEU A 140 -6.53 -12.85 -2.57
N LEU A 141 -5.87 -12.65 -3.71
CA LEU A 141 -4.68 -13.43 -4.08
C LEU A 141 -3.53 -13.26 -3.09
N PHE A 142 -3.34 -12.06 -2.55
CA PHE A 142 -2.37 -11.78 -1.50
C PHE A 142 -2.66 -12.59 -0.24
N ILE A 143 -3.92 -12.68 0.21
CA ILE A 143 -4.30 -13.48 1.38
C ILE A 143 -3.97 -14.96 1.13
N VAL A 144 -4.36 -15.50 -0.04
CA VAL A 144 -4.08 -16.90 -0.39
C VAL A 144 -2.57 -17.16 -0.41
N ALA A 145 -1.80 -16.28 -1.06
CA ALA A 145 -0.35 -16.40 -1.11
C ALA A 145 0.31 -16.24 0.26
N TRP A 146 -0.22 -15.37 1.13
CA TRP A 146 0.25 -15.20 2.50
C TRP A 146 0.03 -16.46 3.35
N VAL A 147 -1.13 -17.11 3.21
CA VAL A 147 -1.42 -18.40 3.88
C VAL A 147 -0.45 -19.49 3.40
N ILE A 148 -0.20 -19.56 2.09
CA ILE A 148 0.78 -20.48 1.51
C ILE A 148 2.21 -20.18 2.02
N LEU A 149 2.50 -18.92 2.38
CA LEU A 149 3.79 -18.50 2.90
C LEU A 149 3.98 -18.86 4.39
N LEU A 150 2.92 -19.20 5.14
CA LEU A 150 3.00 -19.49 6.58
C LEU A 150 4.05 -20.56 6.95
N PRO A 151 4.19 -21.69 6.23
CA PRO A 151 5.23 -22.68 6.52
C PRO A 151 6.66 -22.12 6.38
N LEU A 152 6.85 -21.10 5.53
CA LEU A 152 8.16 -20.49 5.31
C LEU A 152 8.65 -19.70 6.53
N TYR A 153 7.77 -19.33 7.47
CA TYR A 153 8.12 -18.66 8.73
C TYR A 153 8.99 -19.53 9.65
N ALA A 154 9.04 -20.84 9.42
CA ALA A 154 9.99 -21.72 10.10
C ALA A 154 11.46 -21.38 9.76
N PHE A 155 11.71 -20.70 8.63
CA PHE A 155 13.03 -20.22 8.24
C PHE A 155 13.00 -18.69 8.05
N PRO A 156 13.39 -17.90 9.07
CA PRO A 156 13.20 -16.44 9.08
C PRO A 156 13.74 -15.69 7.85
N PRO A 157 14.94 -16.01 7.31
CA PRO A 157 15.44 -15.30 6.12
C PRO A 157 14.54 -15.48 4.89
N ALA A 158 14.01 -16.69 4.65
CA ALA A 158 13.10 -16.89 3.52
C ALA A 158 11.72 -16.28 3.78
N ALA A 159 11.26 -16.28 5.03
CA ALA A 159 10.01 -15.61 5.41
C ALA A 159 10.08 -14.10 5.11
N LEU A 160 11.18 -13.45 5.49
CA LEU A 160 11.42 -12.02 5.20
C LEU A 160 11.47 -11.74 3.70
N ALA A 161 12.20 -12.57 2.95
CA ALA A 161 12.25 -12.45 1.49
C ALA A 161 10.86 -12.63 0.85
N GLY A 162 10.13 -13.64 1.30
CA GLY A 162 8.76 -13.93 0.86
C GLY A 162 7.80 -12.78 1.17
N GLN A 163 7.87 -12.20 2.37
CA GLN A 163 7.08 -11.04 2.75
C GLN A 163 7.39 -9.82 1.87
N ALA A 164 8.67 -9.51 1.66
CA ALA A 164 9.08 -8.39 0.82
C ALA A 164 8.56 -8.55 -0.62
N VAL A 165 8.68 -9.75 -1.18
CA VAL A 165 8.16 -10.08 -2.52
C VAL A 165 6.64 -9.98 -2.56
N LEU A 166 5.95 -10.51 -1.56
CA LEU A 166 4.49 -10.53 -1.52
C LEU A 166 3.89 -9.11 -1.40
N TRP A 167 4.44 -8.29 -0.50
CA TRP A 167 4.06 -6.89 -0.36
C TRP A 167 4.42 -6.06 -1.60
N GLY A 168 5.60 -6.30 -2.16
CA GLY A 168 6.01 -5.66 -3.40
C GLY A 168 5.12 -6.02 -4.57
N TRP A 169 4.69 -7.28 -4.65
CA TRP A 169 3.79 -7.78 -5.68
C TRP A 169 2.39 -7.16 -5.57
N LEU A 170 1.82 -7.08 -4.37
CA LEU A 170 0.54 -6.42 -4.11
C LEU A 170 0.61 -4.94 -4.54
N THR A 171 1.63 -4.23 -4.06
CA THR A 171 1.84 -2.80 -4.37
C THR A 171 2.01 -2.59 -5.87
N TYR A 172 2.85 -3.39 -6.51
CA TYR A 172 3.04 -3.36 -7.96
C TYR A 172 1.71 -3.50 -8.71
N ARG A 173 0.96 -4.57 -8.44
CA ARG A 173 -0.25 -4.91 -9.20
C ARG A 173 -1.31 -3.82 -9.15
N VAL A 174 -1.52 -3.24 -7.97
CA VAL A 174 -2.49 -2.16 -7.76
C VAL A 174 -1.97 -0.85 -8.36
N MET A 175 -0.78 -0.40 -7.96
CA MET A 175 -0.25 0.90 -8.36
C MET A 175 0.02 1.00 -9.87
N ALA A 176 0.50 -0.08 -10.50
CA ALA A 176 0.72 -0.08 -11.95
C ALA A 176 -0.59 -0.06 -12.74
N TYR A 177 -1.66 -0.71 -12.24
CA TYR A 177 -2.98 -0.61 -12.85
C TYR A 177 -3.48 0.83 -12.80
N ASP A 178 -3.44 1.43 -11.62
CA ASP A 178 -3.96 2.77 -11.38
C ASP A 178 -3.16 3.83 -12.16
N ALA A 179 -1.84 3.69 -12.21
CA ALA A 179 -0.97 4.62 -12.92
C ALA A 179 -1.23 4.67 -14.44
N MET A 180 -1.66 3.55 -15.02
CA MET A 180 -1.91 3.41 -16.46
C MET A 180 -3.38 3.59 -16.83
N ALA A 181 -4.31 3.61 -15.86
CA ALA A 181 -5.76 3.56 -16.10
C ALA A 181 -6.26 4.68 -17.05
N ASP A 182 -5.76 5.90 -16.88
CA ASP A 182 -6.18 7.05 -17.68
C ASP A 182 -5.51 7.10 -19.07
N TYR A 183 -4.30 6.56 -19.19
CA TYR A 183 -3.44 6.79 -20.36
C TYR A 183 -3.35 5.59 -21.31
N ALA A 184 -3.28 4.36 -20.80
CA ALA A 184 -3.09 3.16 -21.60
C ALA A 184 -4.42 2.56 -22.07
N SER A 185 -4.41 1.86 -23.21
CA SER A 185 -5.47 0.90 -23.55
C SER A 185 -5.31 -0.40 -22.73
N VAL A 186 -6.33 -1.25 -22.74
CA VAL A 186 -6.30 -2.55 -22.05
C VAL A 186 -5.14 -3.42 -22.55
N ASP A 187 -4.93 -3.48 -23.87
CA ASP A 187 -3.87 -4.29 -24.49
C ASP A 187 -2.47 -3.75 -24.16
N GLU A 188 -2.28 -2.42 -24.22
CA GLU A 188 -1.02 -1.77 -23.88
C GLU A 188 -0.67 -2.01 -22.41
N ARG A 189 -1.65 -1.93 -21.50
CA ARG A 189 -1.46 -2.23 -20.07
C ARG A 189 -1.00 -3.68 -19.88
N HIS A 190 -1.68 -4.64 -20.52
CA HIS A 190 -1.33 -6.06 -20.41
C HIS A 190 0.06 -6.35 -20.98
N ALA A 191 0.43 -5.71 -22.09
CA ALA A 191 1.76 -5.80 -22.67
C ALA A 191 2.84 -5.28 -21.70
N ILE A 192 2.64 -4.10 -21.12
CA ILE A 192 3.60 -3.50 -20.17
C ILE A 192 3.71 -4.37 -18.90
N MET A 193 2.59 -4.84 -18.33
CA MET A 193 2.62 -5.68 -17.14
C MET A 193 3.33 -7.02 -17.37
N ARG A 194 3.30 -7.57 -18.59
CA ARG A 194 4.03 -8.79 -18.96
C ARG A 194 5.53 -8.53 -19.15
N THR A 195 5.88 -7.49 -19.91
CA THR A 195 7.27 -7.21 -20.30
C THR A 195 8.07 -6.57 -19.16
N GLN A 196 7.43 -5.75 -18.32
CA GLN A 196 8.09 -4.95 -17.27
C GLN A 196 7.82 -5.48 -15.85
N ARG A 197 7.42 -6.75 -15.69
CA ARG A 197 7.07 -7.35 -14.39
C ARG A 197 8.18 -7.26 -13.34
N TRP A 198 9.44 -7.47 -13.72
CA TRP A 198 10.57 -7.49 -12.78
C TRP A 198 10.95 -6.09 -12.28
N PRO A 199 11.12 -5.09 -13.16
CA PRO A 199 11.33 -3.72 -12.69
C PRO A 199 10.19 -3.19 -11.83
N LEU A 200 8.94 -3.47 -12.21
CA LEU A 200 7.77 -3.02 -11.45
C LEU A 200 7.67 -3.71 -10.09
N LEU A 201 7.99 -5.01 -10.01
CA LEU A 201 8.11 -5.73 -8.74
C LEU A 201 9.21 -5.12 -7.86
N ALA A 202 10.38 -4.79 -8.42
CA ALA A 202 11.47 -4.17 -7.67
C ALA A 202 11.06 -2.80 -7.08
N ILE A 203 10.40 -1.95 -7.88
CA ILE A 203 9.83 -0.67 -7.40
C ILE A 203 8.83 -0.94 -6.26
N GLY A 204 7.96 -1.94 -6.43
CA GLY A 204 7.00 -2.35 -5.42
C GLY A 204 7.66 -2.85 -4.13
N MET A 205 8.70 -3.69 -4.21
CA MET A 205 9.42 -4.22 -3.05
C MET A 205 10.13 -3.10 -2.28
N VAL A 206 10.81 -2.20 -2.98
CA VAL A 206 11.48 -1.04 -2.35
C VAL A 206 10.45 -0.13 -1.69
N SER A 207 9.35 0.16 -2.38
CA SER A 207 8.25 0.98 -1.86
C SER A 207 7.56 0.33 -0.66
N GLY A 208 7.29 -0.97 -0.72
CA GLY A 208 6.70 -1.74 0.37
C GLY A 208 7.61 -1.79 1.60
N ALA A 209 8.91 -1.99 1.39
CA ALA A 209 9.90 -1.93 2.47
C ALA A 209 10.01 -0.52 3.06
N ALA A 210 9.96 0.53 2.24
CA ALA A 210 9.93 1.91 2.72
C ALA A 210 8.70 2.18 3.58
N GLY A 211 7.55 1.58 3.27
CA GLY A 211 6.33 1.65 4.08
C GLY A 211 6.48 1.13 5.52
N ALA A 212 7.51 0.32 5.82
CA ALA A 212 7.81 -0.13 7.17
C ALA A 212 8.61 0.91 7.99
N VAL A 213 9.24 1.89 7.35
CA VAL A 213 10.13 2.89 7.99
C VAL A 213 9.41 3.70 9.08
N PRO A 214 8.19 4.23 8.90
CA PRO A 214 7.51 4.95 9.98
C PRO A 214 7.24 4.04 11.18
N GLY A 215 7.04 2.74 10.95
CA GLY A 215 6.87 1.74 11.99
C GLY A 215 8.08 1.60 12.92
N LEU A 216 9.29 1.84 12.40
CA LEU A 216 10.53 1.76 13.19
C LEU A 216 10.64 2.88 14.22
N LEU A 217 9.94 4.01 14.03
CA LEU A 217 9.92 5.09 15.01
C LEU A 217 9.39 4.61 16.36
N TRP A 218 8.43 3.68 16.35
CA TRP A 218 7.85 3.12 17.58
C TRP A 218 8.82 2.24 18.37
N MET A 219 9.95 1.83 17.79
CA MET A 219 10.94 0.98 18.44
C MET A 219 11.87 1.73 19.43
N GLY A 220 11.73 3.05 19.56
CA GLY A 220 12.55 3.91 20.44
C GLY A 220 12.41 3.69 21.96
N GLY A 221 11.72 2.63 22.41
CA GLY A 221 11.56 2.28 23.81
C GLY A 221 10.78 3.33 24.62
N ALA A 222 11.16 3.55 25.88
CA ALA A 222 10.46 4.45 26.79
C ALA A 222 10.40 5.92 26.30
N MET A 223 11.40 6.36 25.53
CA MET A 223 11.46 7.72 24.98
C MET A 223 10.34 7.98 23.95
N SER A 224 9.86 6.94 23.26
CA SER A 224 8.74 7.04 22.31
C SER A 224 7.44 7.47 22.98
N VAL A 225 7.26 7.17 24.27
CA VAL A 225 6.05 7.55 25.03
C VAL A 225 6.03 9.05 25.31
N VAL A 226 7.18 9.61 25.71
CA VAL A 226 7.30 11.04 26.03
C VAL A 226 7.06 11.90 24.79
N PHE A 227 7.65 11.50 23.66
CA PHE A 227 7.49 12.20 22.39
C PHE A 227 6.31 11.71 21.55
N PHE A 228 5.39 10.92 22.13
CA PHE A 228 4.34 10.22 21.40
C PHE A 228 3.56 11.13 20.43
N PRO A 229 3.08 12.33 20.81
CA PRO A 229 2.33 13.18 19.89
C PRO A 229 3.15 13.61 18.67
N PHE A 230 4.42 13.96 18.89
CA PHE A 230 5.33 14.41 17.82
C PHE A 230 5.76 13.24 16.93
N LEU A 231 6.05 12.09 17.54
CA LEU A 231 6.45 10.88 16.84
C LEU A 231 5.31 10.32 15.99
N ALA A 232 4.08 10.34 16.53
CA ALA A 232 2.87 9.97 15.81
C ALA A 232 2.63 10.89 14.60
N ALA A 233 2.69 12.21 14.82
CA ALA A 233 2.52 13.19 13.74
C ALA A 233 3.58 13.01 12.66
N PHE A 234 4.85 12.81 13.04
CA PHE A 234 5.94 12.58 12.12
C PHE A 234 5.80 11.24 11.37
N ALA A 235 5.39 10.16 12.05
CA ALA A 235 5.15 8.86 11.43
C ALA A 235 4.02 8.94 10.39
N ILE A 236 2.90 9.60 10.72
CA ILE A 236 1.79 9.84 9.79
C ILE A 236 2.27 10.63 8.57
N TRP A 237 3.03 11.70 8.80
CA TRP A 237 3.60 12.50 7.72
C TRP A 237 4.53 11.67 6.83
N LEU A 238 5.39 10.83 7.41
CA LEU A 238 6.28 9.94 6.68
C LEU A 238 5.50 8.90 5.86
N TYR A 239 4.41 8.34 6.39
CA TYR A 239 3.52 7.45 5.64
C TYR A 239 2.95 8.14 4.39
N VAL A 240 2.41 9.35 4.54
CA VAL A 240 1.87 10.13 3.42
C VAL A 240 2.95 10.39 2.38
N LEU A 241 4.14 10.80 2.82
CA LEU A 241 5.28 11.04 1.94
C LEU A 241 5.69 9.80 1.14
N ILE A 242 5.95 8.68 1.81
CA ILE A 242 6.33 7.41 1.16
C ILE A 242 5.29 7.01 0.13
N PHE A 243 4.03 7.23 0.44
CA PHE A 243 2.94 6.79 -0.41
C PHE A 243 2.78 7.62 -1.66
N ILE A 244 2.86 8.95 -1.53
CA ILE A 244 2.94 9.87 -2.67
C ILE A 244 4.13 9.51 -3.53
N PHE A 245 5.28 9.34 -2.91
CA PHE A 245 6.52 8.98 -3.59
C PHE A 245 6.34 7.71 -4.43
N THR A 246 5.81 6.64 -3.82
CA THR A 246 5.51 5.38 -4.51
C THR A 246 4.57 5.61 -5.69
N GLY A 247 3.49 6.37 -5.50
CA GLY A 247 2.54 6.66 -6.57
C GLY A 247 3.18 7.41 -7.75
N LEU A 248 3.95 8.47 -7.46
CA LEU A 248 4.71 9.22 -8.46
C LEU A 248 5.72 8.31 -9.19
N TRP A 249 6.42 7.45 -8.45
CA TRP A 249 7.43 6.56 -9.02
C TRP A 249 6.82 5.56 -10.00
N PHE A 250 5.68 4.93 -9.64
CA PHE A 250 4.92 4.08 -10.55
C PHE A 250 4.39 4.88 -11.74
N GLN A 251 3.84 6.09 -11.53
CA GLN A 251 3.34 6.95 -12.60
C GLN A 251 4.42 7.25 -13.65
N TYR A 252 5.56 7.78 -13.21
CA TYR A 252 6.67 8.12 -14.10
C TYR A 252 7.19 6.91 -14.85
N TYR A 253 7.36 5.77 -14.16
CA TYR A 253 7.86 4.55 -14.79
C TYR A 253 6.88 3.99 -15.83
N CYS A 254 5.59 3.92 -15.49
CA CYS A 254 4.55 3.39 -16.36
C CYS A 254 4.31 4.28 -17.59
N LEU A 255 4.23 5.60 -17.41
CA LEU A 255 4.06 6.52 -18.54
C LEU A 255 5.28 6.54 -19.47
N GLU A 256 6.49 6.43 -18.92
CA GLU A 256 7.71 6.30 -19.71
C GLU A 256 7.79 4.94 -20.44
N ALA A 257 7.28 3.86 -19.85
CA ALA A 257 7.15 2.58 -20.55
C ALA A 257 6.11 2.66 -21.68
N LEU A 258 5.02 3.40 -21.45
CA LEU A 258 3.95 3.59 -22.43
C LEU A 258 4.37 4.49 -23.60
N SER A 259 5.11 5.57 -23.35
CA SER A 259 5.65 6.43 -24.42
C SER A 259 6.56 5.63 -25.35
N ARG A 260 7.43 4.79 -24.78
CA ARG A 260 8.31 3.88 -25.54
C ARG A 260 7.53 2.85 -26.34
N LEU A 261 6.49 2.25 -25.75
CA LEU A 261 5.63 1.30 -26.44
C LEU A 261 4.94 1.94 -27.67
N ARG A 262 4.52 3.20 -27.54
CA ARG A 262 3.86 3.95 -28.61
C ARG A 262 4.83 4.63 -29.59
N GLY A 263 6.14 4.58 -29.34
CA GLY A 263 7.14 5.28 -30.16
C GLY A 263 7.04 6.82 -30.11
N VAL A 264 6.40 7.37 -29.08
CA VAL A 264 6.23 8.82 -28.89
C VAL A 264 7.38 9.36 -28.03
N ARG A 265 7.64 10.68 -28.08
CA ARG A 265 8.64 11.28 -27.19
C ARG A 265 8.30 10.96 -25.73
N GLY A 266 9.32 10.51 -25.01
CA GLY A 266 9.24 10.21 -23.59
C GLY A 266 9.08 11.46 -22.75
N MET A 267 9.35 11.33 -21.46
CA MET A 267 9.21 12.42 -20.50
C MET A 267 9.93 13.70 -20.94
N THR A 268 9.22 14.82 -20.90
CA THR A 268 9.78 16.15 -21.18
C THR A 268 10.32 16.75 -19.88
N ASP A 269 11.56 17.27 -19.89
CA ASP A 269 12.13 17.96 -18.75
C ASP A 269 11.51 19.36 -18.65
N VAL A 270 10.65 19.57 -17.66
CA VAL A 270 10.08 20.88 -17.35
C VAL A 270 11.00 21.58 -16.35
N ALA A 271 11.35 22.83 -16.63
CA ALA A 271 12.26 23.61 -15.78
C ALA A 271 11.72 23.72 -14.33
N PRO A 272 12.59 23.68 -13.31
CA PRO A 272 12.20 23.65 -11.90
C PRO A 272 11.47 24.91 -11.41
N ALA A 273 11.44 25.99 -12.20
CA ALA A 273 10.78 27.24 -11.83
C ALA A 273 9.25 27.17 -11.92
N ASP A 274 8.71 26.26 -12.73
CA ASP A 274 7.27 26.09 -12.87
C ASP A 274 6.77 24.82 -12.16
N ALA A 275 7.67 23.91 -11.77
CA ALA A 275 7.41 22.55 -11.31
C ALA A 275 7.09 22.48 -9.84
#